data_AF-A0A962CPC5-F1
#
_entry.id   AF-A0A962CPC5-F1
#
_cell.length_a   1.000
_cell.length_b   1.000
_cell.length_c   1.000
_cell.angle_alpha   90.00
_cell.angle_beta   90.00
_cell.angle_gamma   90.00
#
_symmetry.space_group_name_H-M   'P 1'
#
loop_
_entity.id
_entity.type
_entity.pdbx_description
1 polymer ?
#
loop_
_entity_poly.entity_id
_entity_poly.type
_entity_poly.pdbx_seq_one_letter_code
_entity_poly.pdbx_strand_id
1 'polypeptide(L)'
;MMTEVEVVLEMQKMHAEVVKDLGVFGLQALITINAGAVIALITFIPQAIDSGKLKIDIKKIKAAVLLFLIGLFMAFLSILVTYMLAQMSFANFGVPSFWLFILLMVLPALLSFVCFAWGALKASQSIKENLLL
;
A
#
# COMPACT_ATOMS: atom_id res chain seq x y z
N MET A 1 -31.26 24.62 -20.19
CA MET A 1 -30.06 24.78 -21.03
C MET A 1 -28.93 25.09 -20.08
N MET A 2 -27.98 24.17 -19.91
CA MET A 2 -26.83 24.42 -19.04
C MET A 2 -25.96 25.52 -19.65
N THR A 3 -25.43 26.38 -18.81
CA THR A 3 -24.44 27.38 -19.23
C THR A 3 -23.09 26.72 -19.47
N GLU A 4 -22.24 27.32 -20.31
CA GLU A 4 -20.88 26.83 -20.57
C GLU A 4 -20.08 26.64 -19.27
N VAL A 5 -20.30 27.51 -18.28
CA VAL A 5 -19.67 27.46 -16.95
C VAL A 5 -20.12 26.22 -16.17
N GLU A 6 -21.40 25.86 -16.22
CA GLU A 6 -21.93 24.66 -15.54
C GLU A 6 -21.30 23.40 -16.13
N VAL A 7 -21.17 23.32 -17.46
CA VAL A 7 -20.56 22.16 -18.15
C VAL A 7 -19.10 21.98 -17.73
N VAL A 8 -18.31 23.06 -17.68
CA VAL A 8 -16.91 22.99 -17.25
C VAL A 8 -16.79 22.54 -15.78
N LEU A 9 -17.69 23.02 -14.93
CA LEU A 9 -17.68 22.72 -13.50
C LEU A 9 -18.08 21.25 -13.24
N GLU A 10 -19.04 20.71 -13.98
CA GLU A 10 -19.38 19.29 -13.95
C GLU A 10 -18.22 18.40 -14.43
N MET A 11 -17.54 18.79 -15.51
CA MET A 11 -16.38 18.07 -16.02
C MET A 11 -15.25 18.03 -14.98
N GLN A 12 -14.98 19.14 -14.28
CA GLN A 12 -13.98 19.20 -13.22
C GLN A 12 -14.34 18.30 -12.02
N LYS A 13 -15.61 18.27 -11.62
CA LYS A 13 -16.10 17.38 -10.55
C LYS A 13 -15.91 15.91 -10.93
N MET A 14 -16.26 15.54 -12.16
CA MET A 14 -16.10 14.17 -12.65
C MET A 14 -14.62 13.75 -12.64
N HIS A 15 -13.71 14.61 -13.11
CA HIS A 15 -12.27 14.30 -13.05
C HIS A 15 -11.76 14.11 -11.62
N ALA A 16 -12.18 14.98 -10.69
CA ALA A 16 -11.79 14.86 -9.29
C ALA A 16 -12.29 13.55 -8.65
N GLU A 17 -13.51 13.12 -8.99
CA GLU A 17 -14.10 11.87 -8.50
C GLU A 17 -13.35 10.64 -9.01
N VAL A 18 -13.03 10.59 -10.32
CA VAL A 18 -12.24 9.50 -10.90
C VAL A 18 -10.86 9.38 -10.26
N VAL A 19 -10.18 10.51 -10.02
CA VAL A 19 -8.87 10.52 -9.36
C VAL A 19 -8.96 10.00 -7.92
N LYS A 20 -10.00 10.40 -7.19
CA LYS A 20 -10.26 9.92 -5.84
C LYS A 20 -10.48 8.41 -5.82
N ASP A 21 -11.32 7.89 -6.72
CA ASP A 21 -11.64 6.46 -6.76
C ASP A 21 -10.42 5.61 -7.12
N LEU A 22 -9.61 6.06 -8.08
CA LEU A 22 -8.33 5.42 -8.41
C LEU A 22 -7.36 5.43 -7.22
N GLY A 23 -7.27 6.54 -6.48
CA GLY A 23 -6.44 6.65 -5.29
C GLY A 23 -6.87 5.69 -4.18
N VAL A 24 -8.17 5.62 -3.89
CA VAL A 24 -8.74 4.70 -2.89
C VAL A 24 -8.52 3.26 -3.30
N PHE A 25 -8.78 2.93 -4.57
CA PHE A 25 -8.56 1.59 -5.11
C PHE A 25 -7.09 1.17 -5.00
N GLY A 26 -6.15 2.05 -5.35
CA GLY A 26 -4.72 1.78 -5.23
C GLY A 26 -4.28 1.52 -3.78
N LEU A 27 -4.78 2.30 -2.82
CA LEU A 27 -4.49 2.10 -1.40
C LEU A 27 -5.09 0.80 -0.86
N GLN A 28 -6.33 0.47 -1.25
CA GLN A 28 -6.96 -0.80 -0.91
C GLN A 28 -6.15 -1.97 -1.46
N ALA A 29 -5.70 -1.89 -2.72
CA ALA A 29 -4.85 -2.92 -3.31
C ALA A 29 -3.55 -3.09 -2.51
N LEU A 30 -2.87 -2.00 -2.11
CA LEU A 30 -1.66 -2.05 -1.27
C LEU A 30 -1.92 -2.71 0.09
N ILE A 31 -3.04 -2.41 0.74
CA ILE A 31 -3.44 -3.05 2.00
C ILE A 31 -3.67 -4.54 1.77
N THR A 32 -4.45 -4.90 0.75
CA THR A 32 -4.79 -6.28 0.42
C THR A 32 -3.56 -7.13 0.11
N ILE A 33 -2.63 -6.63 -0.71
CA ILE A 33 -1.43 -7.40 -1.08
C ILE A 33 -0.48 -7.56 0.11
N ASN A 34 -0.26 -6.51 0.92
CA ASN A 34 0.62 -6.61 2.09
C ASN A 34 0.01 -7.52 3.16
N ALA A 35 -1.27 -7.34 3.50
CA ALA A 35 -1.95 -8.17 4.48
C ALA A 35 -2.06 -9.63 4.00
N GLY A 36 -2.43 -9.84 2.73
CA GLY A 36 -2.50 -11.17 2.12
C GLY A 36 -1.15 -11.89 2.15
N ALA A 37 -0.05 -11.19 1.89
CA ALA A 37 1.29 -11.76 1.97
C ALA A 37 1.68 -12.16 3.40
N VAL A 38 1.35 -11.34 4.41
CA VAL A 38 1.57 -11.68 5.83
C VAL A 38 0.80 -12.94 6.21
N ILE A 39 -0.50 -12.98 5.88
CA ILE A 39 -1.36 -14.14 6.16
C ILE A 39 -0.80 -15.38 5.47
N ALA A 40 -0.50 -15.30 4.18
CA ALA A 40 0.05 -16.42 3.43
C ALA A 40 1.35 -16.96 4.04
N LEU A 41 2.30 -16.08 4.40
CA LEU A 41 3.55 -16.53 5.03
C LEU A 41 3.31 -17.18 6.40
N ILE A 42 2.47 -16.60 7.26
CA ILE A 42 2.23 -17.16 8.59
C ILE A 42 1.45 -18.47 8.52
N THR A 43 0.54 -18.61 7.56
CA THR A 43 -0.29 -19.81 7.40
C THR A 43 0.46 -20.97 6.74
N PHE A 44 1.20 -20.73 5.65
CA PHE A 44 1.77 -21.81 4.84
C PHE A 44 3.19 -22.22 5.26
N ILE A 45 3.99 -21.30 5.83
CA ILE A 45 5.38 -21.61 6.22
C ILE A 45 5.45 -22.71 7.30
N PRO A 46 4.65 -22.68 8.39
CA PRO A 46 4.69 -23.75 9.39
C PRO A 46 4.35 -25.12 8.79
N GLN A 47 3.32 -25.20 7.95
CA GLN A 47 2.91 -26.44 7.28
C GLN A 47 4.01 -26.98 6.36
N ALA A 48 4.72 -26.09 5.65
CA ALA A 48 5.83 -26.47 4.79
C ALA A 48 7.01 -27.05 5.59
N ILE A 49 7.32 -26.47 6.76
CA ILE A 49 8.36 -26.95 7.67
C ILE A 49 7.98 -28.33 8.23
N ASP A 50 6.76 -28.48 8.74
CA ASP A 50 6.29 -29.73 9.35
C ASP A 50 6.24 -30.90 8.35
N SER A 51 5.99 -30.60 7.07
CA SER A 51 6.00 -31.61 6.01
C SER A 51 7.40 -32.12 5.64
N GLY A 52 8.48 -31.50 6.14
CA GLY A 52 9.86 -31.84 5.80
C GLY A 52 10.27 -31.56 4.35
N LYS A 53 9.38 -30.97 3.54
CA LYS A 53 9.59 -30.76 2.09
C LYS A 53 10.44 -29.54 1.75
N LEU A 54 10.64 -28.63 2.71
CA LEU A 54 11.35 -27.38 2.47
C LEU A 54 12.25 -27.06 3.68
N LYS A 55 13.55 -26.84 3.44
CA LYS A 55 14.33 -26.02 4.38
C LYS A 55 13.90 -24.57 4.18
N ILE A 56 13.74 -23.80 5.25
CA ILE A 56 13.34 -22.39 5.15
C ILE A 56 14.27 -21.58 6.03
N ASP A 57 14.84 -20.52 5.47
CA ASP A 57 15.61 -19.55 6.25
C ASP A 57 14.64 -18.62 7.00
N ILE A 58 14.42 -18.95 8.28
CA ILE A 58 13.54 -18.21 9.18
C ILE A 58 13.93 -16.72 9.24
N LYS A 59 15.21 -16.36 9.10
CA LYS A 59 15.66 -14.95 9.14
C LYS A 59 15.10 -14.17 7.96
N LYS A 60 15.08 -14.77 6.76
CA LYS A 60 14.54 -14.15 5.55
C LYS A 60 13.02 -14.03 5.60
N ILE A 61 12.33 -15.04 6.10
CA ILE A 61 10.88 -14.98 6.33
C ILE A 61 10.53 -13.89 7.34
N LYS A 62 11.24 -13.81 8.47
CA LYS A 62 11.03 -12.75 9.47
C LYS A 62 11.24 -11.35 8.86
N ALA A 63 12.28 -11.18 8.04
CA ALA A 63 12.51 -9.93 7.34
C ALA A 63 11.40 -9.60 6.33
N ALA A 64 10.90 -10.59 5.58
CA ALA A 64 9.79 -10.41 4.65
C ALA A 64 8.50 -10.00 5.37
N VAL A 65 8.14 -10.69 6.46
CA VAL A 65 6.96 -10.34 7.27
C VAL A 65 7.08 -8.93 7.84
N LEU A 66 8.25 -8.56 8.36
CA LEU A 66 8.49 -7.20 8.85
C LEU A 66 8.29 -6.15 7.76
N LEU A 67 8.81 -6.40 6.55
CA LEU A 67 8.63 -5.50 5.41
C LEU A 67 7.16 -5.36 5.01
N PHE A 68 6.39 -6.46 4.97
CA PHE A 68 4.97 -6.38 4.68
C PHE A 68 4.19 -5.62 5.76
N LEU A 69 4.56 -5.77 7.04
CA LEU A 69 3.96 -5.00 8.13
C LEU A 69 4.29 -3.50 8.05
N ILE A 70 5.54 -3.15 7.72
CA ILE A 70 5.93 -1.75 7.46
C ILE A 70 5.16 -1.23 6.25
N GLY A 71 5.04 -2.02 5.18
CA GLY A 71 4.28 -1.65 3.99
C GLY A 71 2.80 -1.40 4.30
N LEU A 72 2.19 -2.25 5.11
CA LEU A 72 0.82 -2.08 5.58
C LEU A 72 0.67 -0.80 6.42
N PHE A 73 1.57 -0.56 7.36
CA PHE A 73 1.58 0.66 8.17
C PHE A 73 1.71 1.92 7.31
N MET A 74 2.57 1.91 6.28
CA MET A 74 2.73 3.04 5.37
C MET A 74 1.48 3.30 4.53
N ALA A 75 0.76 2.26 4.12
CA ALA A 75 -0.54 2.41 3.45
C ALA A 75 -1.59 3.04 4.38
N PHE A 76 -1.65 2.60 5.64
CA PHE A 76 -2.50 3.24 6.66
C PHE A 76 -2.12 4.70 6.89
N LEU A 77 -0.83 5.02 6.95
CA LEU A 77 -0.34 6.38 7.12
C LEU A 77 -0.78 7.28 5.95
N SER A 78 -0.76 6.78 4.71
CA SER A 78 -1.27 7.52 3.54
C SER A 78 -2.77 7.85 3.67
N ILE A 79 -3.59 6.89 4.14
CA ILE A 79 -5.02 7.12 4.41
C ILE A 79 -5.21 8.15 5.52
N LEU A 80 -4.46 8.03 6.63
CA LEU A 80 -4.55 8.95 7.75
C LEU A 80 -4.20 10.39 7.34
N VAL A 81 -3.12 10.57 6.59
CA VAL A 81 -2.71 11.87 6.05
C VAL A 81 -3.80 12.44 5.14
N THR A 82 -4.36 11.61 4.26
CA THR A 82 -5.48 12.00 3.39
C THR A 82 -6.68 12.48 4.17
N TYR A 83 -7.04 11.76 5.23
CA TYR A 83 -8.13 12.15 6.11
C TYR A 83 -7.86 13.48 6.82
N MET A 84 -6.67 13.64 7.41
CA MET A 84 -6.30 14.87 8.12
C MET A 84 -6.32 16.10 7.19
N LEU A 85 -5.85 15.94 5.95
CA LEU A 85 -5.87 17.00 4.95
C LEU A 85 -7.29 17.38 4.54
N ALA A 86 -8.17 16.39 4.34
CA ALA A 86 -9.57 16.65 4.07
C ALA A 86 -10.21 17.46 5.21
N GLN A 87 -9.94 17.09 6.46
CA GLN A 87 -10.44 17.81 7.64
C GLN A 87 -9.90 19.25 7.72
N MET A 88 -8.61 19.47 7.44
CA MET A 88 -8.03 20.82 7.40
C MET A 88 -8.71 21.69 6.33
N SER A 89 -8.95 21.12 5.15
CA SER A 89 -9.66 21.80 4.06
C SER A 89 -11.09 22.19 4.46
N PHE A 90 -11.82 21.33 5.17
CA PHE A 90 -13.17 21.65 5.67
C PHE A 90 -13.15 22.73 6.74
N ALA A 91 -12.13 22.74 7.59
CA ALA A 91 -11.97 23.71 8.67
C ALA A 91 -11.38 25.06 8.20
N ASN A 92 -11.15 25.26 6.89
CA ASN A 92 -10.51 26.44 6.31
C ASN A 92 -9.13 26.78 6.91
N PHE A 93 -8.46 25.79 7.52
CA PHE A 93 -7.04 25.90 7.81
C PHE A 93 -6.31 25.73 6.48
N GLY A 94 -5.64 26.80 6.03
CA GLY A 94 -5.10 26.91 4.66
C GLY A 94 -4.45 25.63 4.12
N VAL A 95 -4.57 25.44 2.81
CA VAL A 95 -4.09 24.22 2.14
C VAL A 95 -2.55 24.21 2.16
N PRO A 96 -1.90 23.11 2.57
CA PRO A 96 -0.45 23.01 2.48
C PRO A 96 0.02 23.15 1.02
N SER A 97 1.30 23.50 0.84
CA SER A 97 1.88 23.63 -0.50
C SER A 97 1.65 22.36 -1.32
N PHE A 98 1.39 22.52 -2.61
CA PHE A 98 1.12 21.41 -3.54
C PHE A 98 2.21 20.32 -3.49
N TRP A 99 3.48 20.71 -3.38
CA TRP A 99 4.60 19.77 -3.27
C TRP A 99 4.60 19.00 -1.96
N LEU A 100 4.30 19.65 -0.84
CA LEU A 100 4.18 18.99 0.45
C LEU A 100 2.99 18.02 0.45
N PHE A 101 1.89 18.38 -0.20
CA PHE A 101 0.73 17.52 -0.38
C PHE A 101 1.08 16.23 -1.14
N ILE A 102 1.73 16.35 -2.30
CA ILE A 102 2.19 15.19 -3.08
C ILE A 102 3.13 14.33 -2.24
N LEU A 103 4.10 14.96 -1.57
CA LEU A 103 5.07 14.23 -0.76
C LEU A 103 4.37 13.41 0.34
N LEU A 104 3.47 14.03 1.10
CA LEU A 104 2.83 13.38 2.24
C LEU A 104 1.84 12.27 1.84
N MET A 105 1.20 12.38 0.67
CA MET A 105 0.26 11.37 0.18
C MET A 105 0.94 10.23 -0.58
N VAL A 106 1.81 10.58 -1.54
CA VAL A 106 2.35 9.63 -2.52
C VAL A 106 3.54 8.88 -1.94
N LEU A 107 4.38 9.53 -1.13
CA LEU A 107 5.59 8.90 -0.60
C LEU A 107 5.27 7.67 0.28
N PRO A 108 4.31 7.71 1.23
CA PRO A 108 3.97 6.51 2.01
C PRO A 108 3.39 5.39 1.15
N ALA A 109 2.57 5.71 0.14
CA ALA A 109 2.03 4.70 -0.78
C ALA A 109 3.14 4.03 -1.62
N LEU A 110 4.10 4.81 -2.13
CA LEU A 110 5.28 4.29 -2.83
C LEU A 110 6.16 3.45 -1.91
N LEU A 111 6.41 3.91 -0.68
CA LEU A 111 7.16 3.13 0.31
C LEU A 111 6.45 1.82 0.65
N SER A 112 5.12 1.81 0.73
CA SER A 112 4.33 0.59 0.90
C SER A 112 4.57 -0.41 -0.23
N PHE A 113 4.55 0.05 -1.48
CA PHE A 113 4.84 -0.77 -2.64
C PHE A 113 6.29 -1.31 -2.65
N VAL A 114 7.27 -0.46 -2.34
CA VAL A 114 8.68 -0.87 -2.23
C VAL A 114 8.88 -1.92 -1.15
N CYS A 115 8.24 -1.74 0.01
CA CYS A 115 8.26 -2.71 1.11
C CYS A 115 7.65 -4.05 0.67
N PHE A 116 6.53 -4.03 -0.05
CA PHE A 116 5.94 -5.23 -0.63
C PHE A 116 6.89 -5.93 -1.62
N ALA A 117 7.42 -5.21 -2.60
CA ALA A 117 8.32 -5.79 -3.59
C ALA A 117 9.57 -6.41 -2.94
N TRP A 118 10.18 -5.71 -1.98
CA TRP A 118 11.35 -6.22 -1.26
C TRP A 118 10.99 -7.40 -0.35
N GLY A 119 9.85 -7.35 0.34
CA GLY A 119 9.36 -8.45 1.18
C GLY A 119 9.13 -9.71 0.35
N ALA A 120 8.52 -9.58 -0.83
CA ALA A 120 8.30 -10.67 -1.77
C ALA A 120 9.63 -11.28 -2.27
N LEU A 121 10.62 -10.44 -2.59
CA LEU A 121 11.96 -10.92 -2.97
C LEU A 121 12.63 -11.70 -1.84
N LYS A 122 12.56 -11.22 -0.59
CA LYS A 122 13.14 -11.91 0.58
C LYS A 122 12.44 -13.25 0.86
N ALA A 123 11.12 -13.29 0.76
CA ALA A 123 10.35 -14.53 0.88
C ALA A 123 10.74 -15.53 -0.22
N SER A 124 10.84 -15.08 -1.48
CA SER A 124 11.22 -15.92 -2.61
C SER A 124 12.65 -16.48 -2.47
N GLN A 125 13.62 -15.66 -2.05
CA GLN A 125 14.99 -16.10 -1.80
C GLN A 125 15.07 -17.19 -0.73
N SER A 126 14.25 -17.09 0.33
CA SER A 126 14.18 -18.11 1.38
C SER A 126 13.75 -19.49 0.85
N ILE A 127 12.91 -19.52 -0.19
CA ILE A 127 12.40 -20.74 -0.79
C ILE A 127 13.40 -21.31 -1.80
N LYS A 128 13.95 -20.46 -2.68
CA LYS A 128 14.84 -20.89 -3.77
C LYS A 128 16.14 -21.53 -3.29
N GLU A 129 16.77 -20.97 -2.26
CA GLU A 129 18.06 -21.48 -1.76
C GLU A 129 17.96 -22.83 -1.03
N ASN A 130 16.74 -23.29 -0.76
CA ASN A 130 16.49 -24.47 0.05
C ASN A 130 15.63 -25.53 -0.66
N LEU A 131 15.39 -25.35 -1.97
CA LEU A 131 14.89 -26.42 -2.83
C LEU A 131 16.04 -27.42 -2.99
N LEU A 132 16.01 -28.48 -2.17
CA LEU A 132 16.76 -29.70 -2.43
C LEU A 132 16.10 -30.38 -3.62
N LEU A 133 16.65 -30.17 -4.82
CA LEU A 133 16.48 -31.11 -5.93
C LEU A 133 17.31 -32.36 -5.65
#